data_AF-B4PJT7-F1
#
_entry.id   AF-B4PJT7-F1
#
_cell.length_a   1.000
_cell.length_b   1.000
_cell.length_c   1.000
_cell.angle_alpha   90.00
_cell.angle_beta   90.00
_cell.angle_gamma   90.00
#
_symmetry.space_group_name_H-M   'P 1'
#
loop_
_entity.id
_entity.type
_entity.pdbx_description
1 polymer ?
#
loop_
_entity_poly.entity_id
_entity_poly.type
_entity_poly.pdbx_seq_one_letter_code
_entity_poly.pdbx_strand_id
1 'polypeptide(L)'
;MIMDFNSSTYDQKFFNFTAAQLSAEREHIVQDIIKKGIGQIINKIKTPATAELLEAQRETVERRFQAAACKGLKALRELDSRVFHVPPHVLHPEHMFFENQYTSEEEEQKTAKLEELKAKYRENMAMLAHLKIEEEKYAAMEDVIQKELEMQDRVQRACSSLNISKLKQYCTQVKPFHLQKEID
;
A
#
# COMPACT_ATOMS: atom_id res chain seq x y z
N MET A 1 -7.50 37.77 3.77
CA MET A 1 -8.76 36.99 3.85
C MET A 1 -8.60 35.58 3.25
N ILE A 2 -7.46 34.90 3.44
CA ILE A 2 -7.24 33.54 2.87
C ILE A 2 -6.94 32.51 3.98
N MET A 3 -6.69 32.93 5.23
CA MET A 3 -6.31 32.03 6.33
C MET A 3 -7.47 31.35 7.07
N ASP A 4 -8.71 31.85 6.98
CA ASP A 4 -9.85 31.31 7.75
C ASP A 4 -10.44 30.00 7.18
N PHE A 5 -10.25 29.73 5.89
CA PHE A 5 -10.86 28.55 5.26
C PHE A 5 -10.14 27.24 5.64
N ASN A 6 -8.84 27.34 5.90
CA ASN A 6 -8.02 26.20 6.32
C ASN A 6 -8.17 25.86 7.81
N SER A 7 -8.41 26.86 8.67
CA SER A 7 -8.63 26.60 10.10
C SER A 7 -9.98 25.90 10.33
N SER A 8 -11.05 26.40 9.72
CA SER A 8 -12.39 25.80 9.91
C SER A 8 -12.49 24.37 9.38
N THR A 9 -11.77 24.03 8.29
CA THR A 9 -11.73 22.66 7.75
C THR A 9 -10.90 21.74 8.63
N TYR A 10 -9.84 22.27 9.25
CA TYR A 10 -9.04 21.53 10.22
C TYR A 10 -9.83 21.24 11.50
N ASP A 11 -10.51 22.25 12.03
CA ASP A 11 -11.39 22.14 13.18
C ASP A 11 -12.49 21.10 12.92
N GLN A 12 -13.10 21.13 11.72
CA GLN A 12 -14.10 20.14 11.33
C GLN A 12 -13.54 18.71 11.28
N LYS A 13 -12.32 18.52 10.77
CA LYS A 13 -11.68 17.19 10.76
C LYS A 13 -11.37 16.69 12.17
N PHE A 14 -10.96 17.59 13.06
CA PHE A 14 -10.59 17.24 14.43
C PHE A 14 -11.81 16.95 15.33
N PHE A 15 -12.87 17.76 15.22
CA PHE A 15 -14.06 17.65 16.08
C PHE A 15 -15.24 16.91 15.44
N ASN A 16 -15.21 16.63 14.13
CA ASN A 16 -16.31 16.11 13.31
C ASN A 16 -17.54 17.04 13.19
N PHE A 17 -17.44 18.27 13.70
CA PHE A 17 -18.44 19.31 13.54
C PHE A 17 -17.76 20.68 13.54
N THR A 18 -18.47 21.71 13.08
CA THR A 18 -18.02 23.09 13.15
C THR A 18 -18.64 23.81 14.35
N ALA A 19 -17.93 24.77 14.93
CA ALA A 19 -18.47 25.63 15.99
C ALA A 19 -19.78 26.32 15.54
N ALA A 20 -19.89 26.67 14.25
CA ALA A 20 -21.08 27.24 13.65
C ALA A 20 -22.28 26.27 13.65
N GLN A 21 -22.07 25.00 13.29
CA GLN A 21 -23.12 23.97 13.37
C GLN A 21 -23.61 23.78 14.80
N LEU A 22 -22.70 23.63 15.76
CA LEU A 22 -23.05 23.47 17.17
C LEU A 22 -23.85 24.68 17.70
N SER A 23 -23.41 25.90 17.36
CA SER A 23 -24.12 27.13 17.72
C SER A 23 -25.53 27.16 17.13
N ALA A 24 -25.69 26.78 15.86
CA ALA A 24 -26.99 26.75 15.18
C ALA A 24 -27.94 25.72 15.79
N GLU A 25 -27.46 24.52 16.11
CA GLU A 25 -28.25 23.49 16.80
C GLU A 25 -28.71 23.96 18.17
N ARG A 26 -27.83 24.61 18.93
CA ARG A 26 -28.16 25.16 20.24
C ARG A 26 -29.23 26.25 20.14
N GLU A 27 -29.12 27.16 19.18
CA GLU A 27 -30.13 28.19 18.93
C GLU A 27 -31.49 27.58 18.59
N HIS A 28 -31.50 26.55 17.75
CA HIS A 28 -32.71 25.81 17.40
C HIS A 28 -33.34 25.15 18.63
N ILE A 29 -32.55 24.48 19.48
CA ILE A 29 -33.03 23.85 20.71
C ILE A 29 -33.66 24.88 21.66
N VAL A 30 -33.00 26.03 21.85
CA VAL A 30 -33.53 27.10 22.71
C VAL A 30 -34.84 27.65 22.14
N GLN A 31 -34.94 27.83 20.83
CA GLN A 31 -36.17 28.26 20.17
C GLN A 31 -37.31 27.25 20.40
N ASP A 32 -37.02 25.96 20.28
CA ASP A 32 -37.99 24.89 20.51
C ASP A 32 -38.46 24.83 21.97
N ILE A 33 -37.55 25.01 22.92
CA ILE A 33 -37.88 25.07 24.35
C ILE A 33 -38.83 26.24 24.62
N ILE A 34 -38.54 27.43 24.07
CA ILE A 34 -39.38 28.62 24.21
C ILE A 34 -40.79 28.36 23.65
N LYS A 35 -40.89 27.83 22.42
CA LYS A 35 -42.17 27.51 21.77
C LYS A 35 -42.98 26.49 22.57
N LYS A 36 -42.34 25.40 23.00
CA LYS A 36 -42.99 24.34 23.79
C LYS A 36 -43.44 24.88 25.16
N GLY A 37 -42.59 25.65 25.84
CA GLY A 37 -42.90 26.24 27.14
C GLY A 37 -44.10 27.19 27.07
N ILE A 38 -44.12 28.10 26.10
CA ILE A 38 -45.24 29.04 25.91
C ILE A 38 -46.53 28.28 25.55
N GLY A 39 -46.44 27.30 24.65
CA GLY A 39 -47.59 26.46 24.30
C GLY A 39 -48.16 25.70 25.51
N GLN A 40 -47.30 25.18 26.39
CA GLN A 40 -47.74 24.54 27.64
C GLN A 40 -48.40 25.53 28.60
N ILE A 41 -47.87 26.75 28.73
CA ILE A 41 -48.47 27.80 29.57
C ILE A 41 -49.84 28.18 29.04
N ILE A 42 -49.97 28.48 27.75
CA ILE A 42 -51.25 28.81 27.10
C ILE A 42 -52.26 27.68 27.31
N ASN A 43 -51.86 26.43 27.09
CA ASN A 43 -52.73 25.28 27.31
C ASN A 43 -53.24 25.13 28.75
N LYS A 44 -52.49 25.60 29.75
CA LYS A 44 -52.89 25.55 31.17
C LYS A 44 -53.84 26.68 31.57
N ILE A 45 -53.74 27.85 30.92
CA ILE A 45 -54.50 29.05 31.31
C ILE A 45 -55.67 29.36 30.35
N LYS A 46 -55.73 28.70 29.19
CA LYS A 46 -56.77 28.96 28.19
C LYS A 46 -58.15 28.59 28.70
N THR A 47 -59.10 29.45 28.41
CA THR A 47 -60.54 29.20 28.54
C THR A 47 -61.21 29.46 27.19
N PRO A 48 -62.44 28.97 26.94
CA PRO A 48 -63.13 29.24 25.68
C PRO A 48 -63.25 30.74 25.35
N ALA A 49 -63.34 31.61 26.36
CA ALA A 49 -63.41 33.06 26.19
C ALA A 49 -62.05 33.73 25.92
N THR A 50 -60.94 33.09 26.26
CA THR A 50 -59.58 33.68 26.17
C THR A 50 -58.66 33.01 25.16
N ALA A 51 -59.09 31.89 24.56
CA ALA A 51 -58.27 31.07 23.67
C ALA A 51 -57.73 31.85 22.46
N GLU A 52 -58.59 32.58 21.75
CA GLU A 52 -58.18 33.36 20.56
C GLU A 52 -57.21 34.48 20.92
N LEU A 53 -57.45 35.19 22.03
CA LEU A 53 -56.57 36.26 22.49
C LEU A 53 -55.19 35.75 22.87
N LEU A 54 -55.12 34.60 23.54
CA LEU A 54 -53.86 33.99 23.96
C LEU A 54 -53.04 33.46 22.78
N GLU A 55 -53.68 32.85 21.78
CA GLU A 55 -52.99 32.43 20.55
C GLU A 55 -52.53 33.63 19.72
N ALA A 56 -53.30 34.72 19.65
CA ALA A 56 -52.88 35.95 18.97
C ALA A 56 -51.65 36.61 19.61
N GLN A 57 -51.47 36.48 20.94
CA GLN A 57 -50.32 37.02 21.66
C GLN A 57 -49.11 36.08 21.69
N ARG A 58 -49.31 34.80 21.36
CA ARG A 58 -48.28 33.76 21.46
C ARG A 58 -46.98 34.15 20.76
N GLU A 59 -47.06 34.55 19.49
CA GLU A 59 -45.89 34.90 18.70
C GLU A 59 -45.15 36.13 19.27
N THR A 60 -45.90 37.10 19.81
CA THR A 60 -45.32 38.28 20.47
C THR A 60 -44.53 37.89 21.72
N VAL A 61 -45.06 36.98 22.52
CA VAL A 61 -44.37 36.47 23.71
C VAL A 61 -43.15 35.64 23.31
N GLU A 62 -43.27 34.75 22.31
CA GLU A 62 -42.15 33.96 21.78
C GLU A 62 -40.99 34.87 21.32
N ARG A 63 -41.27 35.93 20.56
CA ARG A 63 -40.24 36.89 20.11
C ARG A 63 -39.57 37.62 21.28
N ARG A 64 -40.31 37.97 22.34
CA ARG A 64 -39.74 38.62 23.54
C ARG A 64 -38.78 37.69 24.28
N PHE A 65 -39.16 36.43 24.46
CA PHE A 65 -38.28 35.43 25.07
C PHE A 65 -37.02 35.17 24.21
N GLN A 66 -37.16 35.08 22.89
CA GLN A 66 -36.02 34.96 21.98
C GLN A 66 -35.09 36.17 22.05
N ALA A 67 -35.65 37.39 22.08
CA ALA A 67 -34.87 38.62 22.21
C ALA A 67 -34.09 38.66 23.53
N ALA A 68 -34.70 38.22 24.64
CA ALA A 68 -34.03 38.10 25.93
C ALA A 68 -32.89 37.07 25.90
N ALA A 69 -33.10 35.92 25.23
CA ALA A 69 -32.09 34.88 25.09
C ALA A 69 -30.94 35.25 24.13
N CYS A 70 -31.18 36.16 23.19
CA CYS A 70 -30.23 36.51 22.12
C CYS A 70 -28.85 36.93 22.63
N LYS A 71 -28.78 37.72 23.72
CA LYS A 71 -27.49 38.14 24.30
C LYS A 71 -26.68 36.94 24.81
N GLY A 72 -27.33 35.99 25.47
CA GLY A 72 -26.68 34.77 25.96
C GLY A 72 -26.25 33.85 24.82
N LEU A 73 -27.10 33.68 23.81
CA LEU A 73 -26.79 32.88 22.62
C LEU A 73 -25.59 33.42 21.85
N LYS A 74 -25.46 34.75 21.72
CA LYS A 74 -24.28 35.39 21.12
C LYS A 74 -23.00 35.12 21.91
N ALA A 75 -23.04 35.28 23.24
CA ALA A 75 -21.88 34.99 24.09
C ALA A 75 -21.46 33.51 24.01
N LEU A 76 -22.44 32.61 23.92
CA LEU A 76 -22.20 31.19 23.72
C LEU A 76 -21.59 30.86 22.36
N ARG A 77 -22.01 31.54 21.29
CA ARG A 77 -21.41 31.40 19.96
C ARG A 77 -19.93 31.83 19.96
N GLU A 78 -19.62 32.94 20.63
CA GLU A 78 -18.23 33.39 20.79
C GLU A 78 -17.40 32.38 21.60
N LEU A 79 -17.98 31.79 22.64
CA LEU A 79 -17.33 30.74 23.41
C LEU A 79 -17.08 29.49 22.56
N ASP A 80 -18.07 29.03 21.80
CA ASP A 80 -17.94 27.87 20.93
C ASP A 80 -16.82 28.09 19.90
N SER A 81 -16.71 29.28 19.31
CA SER A 81 -15.62 29.59 18.37
C SER A 81 -14.22 29.58 19.00
N ARG A 82 -14.12 29.78 20.32
CA ARG A 82 -12.82 29.75 21.04
C ARG A 82 -12.47 28.36 21.53
N VAL A 83 -13.48 27.59 21.95
CA VAL A 83 -13.31 26.26 22.52
C VAL A 83 -13.14 25.21 21.42
N PHE A 84 -13.95 25.28 20.37
CA PHE A 84 -13.91 24.35 19.24
C PHE A 84 -13.04 24.90 18.11
N HIS A 85 -11.82 25.28 18.48
CA HIS A 85 -10.78 25.72 17.58
C HIS A 85 -9.48 24.98 17.91
N VAL A 86 -8.88 24.38 16.89
CA VAL A 86 -7.60 23.69 17.01
C VAL A 86 -6.49 24.71 16.80
N PRO A 87 -5.60 24.91 17.79
CA PRO A 87 -4.49 25.83 17.65
C PRO A 87 -3.57 25.45 16.46
N PRO A 88 -2.97 26.42 15.75
CA PRO A 88 -2.15 26.15 14.57
C PRO A 88 -0.95 25.23 14.79
N HIS A 89 -0.48 25.10 16.03
CA HIS A 89 0.66 24.26 16.41
C HIS A 89 0.27 22.83 16.80
N VAL A 90 -1.03 22.53 16.87
CA VAL A 90 -1.54 21.20 17.21
C VAL A 90 -1.78 20.44 15.92
N LEU A 91 -1.05 19.35 15.74
CA LEU A 91 -1.23 18.45 14.61
C LEU A 91 -2.30 17.39 14.90
N HIS A 92 -3.17 17.13 13.93
CA HIS A 92 -4.06 15.99 13.89
C HIS A 92 -3.21 14.71 13.90
N PRO A 93 -3.60 13.65 14.63
CA PRO A 93 -2.83 12.41 14.70
C PRO A 93 -2.49 11.81 13.33
N GLU A 94 -3.42 11.89 12.37
CA GLU A 94 -3.18 11.45 10.98
C GLU A 94 -2.07 12.23 10.27
N HIS A 95 -1.81 13.45 10.74
CA HIS A 95 -0.79 14.33 10.19
C HIS A 95 0.55 14.23 10.94
N MET A 96 0.67 13.44 12.01
CA MET A 96 1.96 13.19 12.66
C MET A 96 2.97 12.54 11.70
N PHE A 97 2.49 11.75 10.74
CA PHE A 97 3.36 11.17 9.70
C PHE A 97 3.91 12.22 8.71
N PHE A 98 3.29 13.40 8.63
CA PHE A 98 3.78 14.53 7.84
C PHE A 98 4.92 15.31 8.51
N GLU A 99 5.30 15.00 9.76
CA GLU A 99 6.53 15.56 10.35
C GLU A 99 7.77 15.14 9.53
N ASN A 100 7.66 14.03 8.78
CA ASN A 100 8.66 13.55 7.83
C ASN A 100 8.12 13.61 6.39
N GLN A 101 7.57 14.75 5.97
CA GLN A 101 7.22 14.96 4.55
C GLN A 101 8.49 14.81 3.70
N TYR A 102 8.50 13.79 2.85
CA TYR A 102 9.49 13.69 1.79
C TYR A 102 9.26 14.84 0.82
N THR A 103 10.35 15.46 0.39
CA THR A 103 10.26 16.41 -0.72
C THR A 103 9.86 15.66 -1.99
N SER A 104 9.21 16.35 -2.95
CA SER A 104 8.84 15.76 -4.24
C SER A 104 10.04 15.08 -4.93
N GLU A 105 11.23 15.66 -4.78
CA GLU A 105 12.47 15.11 -5.32
C GLU A 105 12.87 13.79 -4.62
N GLU A 106 12.73 13.70 -3.30
CA GLU A 106 12.99 12.46 -2.55
C GLU A 106 11.99 11.34 -2.89
N GLU A 107 10.72 11.68 -3.14
CA GLU A 107 9.72 10.72 -3.61
C GLU A 107 10.05 10.20 -5.01
N GLU A 108 10.46 11.08 -5.92
CA GLU A 108 10.90 10.72 -7.27
C GLU A 108 12.15 9.84 -7.24
N GLN A 109 13.15 10.18 -6.43
CA GLN A 109 14.37 9.37 -6.27
C GLN A 109 14.07 7.98 -5.73
N LYS A 110 13.18 7.87 -4.72
CA LYS A 110 12.75 6.56 -4.20
C LYS A 110 12.00 5.74 -5.23
N THR A 111 11.16 6.39 -6.02
CA THR A 111 10.40 5.75 -7.10
C THR A 111 11.32 5.25 -8.21
N ALA A 112 12.31 6.06 -8.61
CA ALA A 112 13.33 5.65 -9.58
C ALA A 112 14.14 4.45 -9.09
N LYS A 113 14.57 4.47 -7.82
CA LYS A 113 15.29 3.34 -7.20
C LYS A 113 14.43 2.07 -7.14
N LEU A 114 13.13 2.21 -6.89
CA LEU A 114 12.19 1.09 -6.89
C LEU A 114 12.08 0.47 -8.28
N GLU A 115 11.98 1.28 -9.33
CA GLU A 115 11.92 0.79 -10.70
C GLU A 115 13.24 0.13 -11.15
N GLU A 116 14.39 0.67 -10.75
CA GLU A 116 15.69 0.03 -10.97
C GLU A 116 15.76 -1.36 -10.31
N LEU A 117 15.30 -1.47 -9.05
CA LEU A 117 15.26 -2.73 -8.32
C LEU A 117 14.32 -3.75 -8.97
N LYS A 118 13.16 -3.31 -9.48
CA LYS A 118 12.24 -4.17 -10.23
C LYS A 118 12.88 -4.69 -11.52
N ALA A 119 13.60 -3.84 -12.24
CA ALA A 119 14.30 -4.24 -13.47
C ALA A 119 15.36 -5.31 -13.17
N LYS A 120 16.23 -5.05 -12.18
CA LYS A 120 17.24 -6.02 -11.73
C LYS A 120 16.63 -7.34 -11.26
N TYR A 121 15.51 -7.29 -10.56
CA TYR A 121 14.81 -8.49 -10.12
C TYR A 121 14.35 -9.34 -11.31
N ARG A 122 13.78 -8.73 -12.34
CA ARG A 122 13.34 -9.43 -13.56
C ARG A 122 14.52 -10.06 -14.31
N GLU A 123 15.62 -9.34 -14.43
CA GLU A 123 16.85 -9.84 -15.04
C GLU A 123 17.41 -11.05 -14.27
N ASN A 124 17.50 -10.92 -12.94
CA ASN A 124 17.95 -12.03 -12.08
C ASN A 124 17.06 -13.26 -12.20
N MET A 125 15.74 -13.09 -12.32
CA MET A 125 14.82 -14.20 -12.54
C MET A 125 15.02 -14.88 -13.89
N ALA A 126 15.24 -14.11 -14.96
CA ALA A 126 15.55 -14.67 -16.27
C ALA A 126 16.88 -15.44 -16.26
N MET A 127 17.92 -14.88 -15.63
CA MET A 127 19.21 -15.55 -15.48
C MET A 127 19.09 -16.85 -14.67
N LEU A 128 18.32 -16.85 -13.59
CA LEU A 128 18.10 -18.04 -12.78
C LEU A 128 17.38 -19.14 -13.57
N ALA A 129 16.44 -18.79 -14.44
CA ALA A 129 15.82 -19.74 -15.35
C ALA A 129 16.81 -20.32 -16.36
N HIS A 130 17.71 -19.50 -16.92
CA HIS A 130 18.77 -19.97 -17.81
C HIS A 130 19.75 -20.92 -17.12
N LEU A 131 20.19 -20.58 -15.90
CA LEU A 131 21.09 -21.43 -15.13
C LEU A 131 20.48 -22.81 -14.84
N LYS A 132 19.18 -22.87 -14.53
CA LYS A 132 18.47 -24.16 -14.35
C LYS A 132 18.45 -25.00 -15.63
N ILE A 133 18.15 -24.38 -16.77
CA ILE A 133 18.17 -25.08 -18.06
C ILE A 133 19.58 -25.61 -18.36
N GLU A 134 20.61 -24.84 -18.04
CA GLU A 134 22.00 -25.25 -18.25
C GLU A 134 22.41 -26.39 -17.29
N GLU A 135 22.03 -26.32 -16.02
CA GLU A 135 22.23 -27.39 -15.04
C GLU A 135 21.57 -28.71 -15.50
N GLU A 136 20.32 -28.65 -15.97
CA GLU A 136 19.61 -29.81 -16.53
C GLU A 136 20.32 -30.40 -17.75
N LYS A 137 20.89 -29.55 -18.63
CA LYS A 137 21.67 -30.01 -19.79
C LYS A 137 22.96 -30.71 -19.36
N TYR A 138 23.69 -30.16 -18.41
CA TYR A 138 24.91 -30.81 -17.90
C TYR A 138 24.58 -32.13 -17.20
N ALA A 139 23.53 -32.17 -16.39
CA ALA A 139 23.07 -33.40 -15.75
C ALA A 139 22.69 -34.48 -16.78
N ALA A 140 22.05 -34.11 -17.89
CA ALA A 140 21.73 -35.05 -18.97
C ALA A 140 22.98 -35.53 -19.73
N MET A 141 24.06 -34.73 -19.78
CA MET A 141 25.28 -35.07 -20.48
C MET A 141 26.20 -35.99 -19.67
N GLU A 142 26.09 -35.99 -18.34
CA GLU A 142 26.86 -36.84 -17.42
C GLU A 142 26.78 -38.32 -17.80
N ASP A 143 25.56 -38.83 -18.07
CA ASP A 143 25.34 -40.21 -18.48
C ASP A 143 26.04 -40.56 -19.80
N VAL A 144 26.14 -39.60 -20.73
CA VAL A 144 26.80 -39.79 -22.02
C VAL A 144 28.31 -39.83 -21.83
N ILE A 145 28.86 -38.92 -21.02
CA ILE A 145 30.29 -38.88 -20.70
C ILE A 145 30.71 -40.16 -19.98
N GLN A 146 29.92 -40.64 -19.02
CA GLN A 146 30.21 -41.87 -18.31
C GLN A 146 30.24 -43.09 -19.23
N LYS A 147 29.30 -43.18 -20.19
CA LYS A 147 29.29 -44.24 -21.21
C LYS A 147 30.50 -44.18 -22.14
N GLU A 148 30.93 -42.98 -22.54
CA GLU A 148 32.13 -42.79 -23.36
C GLU A 148 33.39 -43.22 -22.60
N LEU A 149 33.52 -42.84 -21.33
CA LEU A 149 34.62 -43.28 -20.46
C LEU A 149 34.66 -44.80 -20.30
N GLU A 150 33.51 -45.44 -20.07
CA GLU A 150 33.43 -46.90 -20.02
C GLU A 150 33.83 -47.56 -21.34
N MET A 151 33.42 -46.98 -22.48
CA MET A 151 33.77 -47.49 -23.80
C MET A 151 35.27 -47.36 -24.07
N GLN A 152 35.88 -46.23 -23.74
CA GLN A 152 37.31 -46.02 -23.86
C GLN A 152 38.11 -46.99 -22.98
N ASP A 153 37.67 -47.22 -21.74
CA ASP A 153 38.31 -48.19 -20.86
C ASP A 153 38.20 -49.63 -21.41
N ARG A 154 37.06 -50.00 -22.00
CA ARG A 154 36.91 -51.30 -22.70
C ARG A 154 37.85 -51.41 -23.90
N VAL A 155 37.97 -50.36 -24.72
CA VAL A 155 38.90 -50.33 -25.86
C VAL A 155 40.34 -50.43 -25.39
N GLN A 156 40.72 -49.70 -24.35
CA GLN A 156 42.06 -49.75 -23.77
C GLN A 156 42.39 -51.15 -23.23
N ARG A 157 41.44 -51.78 -22.50
CA ARG A 157 41.57 -53.17 -22.06
C ARG A 157 41.70 -54.15 -23.23
N ALA A 158 40.89 -53.98 -24.29
CA ALA A 158 40.96 -54.81 -25.49
C ALA A 158 42.31 -54.65 -26.22
N CYS A 159 42.79 -53.42 -26.42
CA CYS A 159 44.10 -53.12 -26.99
C CYS A 159 45.26 -53.67 -26.13
N SER A 160 45.14 -53.62 -24.81
CA SER A 160 46.14 -54.20 -23.89
C SER A 160 46.11 -55.74 -23.93
N SER A 161 44.93 -56.34 -24.16
CA SER A 161 44.75 -57.80 -24.28
C SER A 161 45.18 -58.35 -25.64
N LEU A 162 45.15 -57.51 -26.68
CA LEU A 162 45.83 -57.78 -27.94
C LEU A 162 47.31 -57.80 -27.64
N ASN A 163 47.88 -59.01 -27.56
CA ASN A 163 49.32 -59.21 -27.53
C ASN A 163 49.89 -58.69 -28.86
N ILE A 164 50.13 -57.39 -28.95
CA ILE A 164 50.82 -56.72 -30.06
C ILE A 164 52.18 -57.39 -30.29
N SER A 165 52.79 -57.94 -29.22
CA SER A 165 53.95 -58.82 -29.25
C SER A 165 53.73 -60.14 -30.05
N LYS A 166 52.60 -60.83 -29.83
CA LYS A 166 52.23 -62.05 -30.59
C LYS A 166 51.80 -61.73 -32.02
N LEU A 167 51.12 -60.60 -32.25
CA LEU A 167 50.75 -60.15 -33.58
C LEU A 167 51.99 -59.76 -34.40
N LYS A 168 52.96 -59.09 -33.76
CA LYS A 168 54.28 -58.79 -34.35
C LYS A 168 55.08 -60.06 -34.64
N GLN A 169 55.03 -61.07 -33.78
CA GLN A 169 55.60 -62.41 -34.04
C GLN A 169 54.90 -63.13 -35.18
N TYR A 170 53.56 -63.06 -35.29
CA TYR A 170 52.81 -63.67 -36.38
C TYR A 170 53.08 -62.97 -37.72
N CYS A 171 53.12 -61.63 -37.76
CA CYS A 171 53.45 -60.88 -38.97
C CYS A 171 54.92 -61.04 -39.39
N THR A 172 55.84 -61.30 -38.45
CA THR A 172 57.23 -61.68 -38.80
C THR A 172 57.36 -63.15 -39.21
N GLN A 173 56.44 -64.03 -38.81
CA GLN A 173 56.38 -65.43 -39.26
C GLN A 173 55.64 -65.61 -40.59
N VAL A 174 54.78 -64.66 -41.00
CA VAL A 174 54.03 -64.71 -42.26
C VAL A 174 54.67 -63.79 -43.30
N LYS A 175 55.86 -64.18 -43.79
CA LYS A 175 56.30 -64.31 -45.21
C LYS A 175 57.81 -64.06 -45.39
N PRO A 176 58.51 -64.73 -46.34
CA PRO A 176 57.98 -65.55 -47.44
C PRO A 176 58.40 -67.02 -47.39
N PHE A 177 57.45 -67.90 -47.75
CA PHE A 177 57.80 -69.17 -48.39
C PHE A 177 58.56 -68.83 -49.68
N HIS A 178 59.78 -69.37 -49.76
CA HIS A 178 60.63 -69.57 -50.94
C HIS A 178 60.57 -68.55 -52.07
N LEU A 179 61.68 -67.82 -52.24
CA LEU A 179 62.44 -67.87 -53.48
C LEU A 179 63.93 -67.83 -53.10
N GLN A 180 64.58 -68.99 -53.27
CA GLN A 180 66.02 -69.18 -53.15
C GLN A 180 66.74 -68.21 -54.07
N LYS A 181 67.85 -67.66 -53.56
CA LYS A 181 68.96 -67.19 -54.41
C LYS A 181 69.43 -68.36 -55.28
N GLU A 182 69.53 -68.13 -56.59
CA GLU A 182 70.70 -68.60 -57.34
C GLU A 182 71.65 -67.41 -57.53
N ILE A 183 72.92 -67.77 -57.51
CA ILE A 183 74.13 -66.95 -57.55
C ILE A 183 74.54 -66.78 -59.02
N ASP A 184 75.16 -65.63 -59.32
CA ASP A 184 75.87 -65.24 -60.56
C ASP A 184 75.05 -64.98 -61.84
#